data_AF-A0A9W8KEA0-F1
#
_entry.id   AF-A0A9W8KEA0-F1
#
_cell.length_a   1.000
_cell.length_b   1.000
_cell.length_c   1.000
_cell.angle_alpha   90.00
_cell.angle_beta   90.00
_cell.angle_gamma   90.00
#
_symmetry.space_group_name_H-M   'P 1'
#
loop_
_entity.id
_entity.type
_entity.pdbx_description
1 polymer ?
#
loop_
_entity_poly.entity_id
_entity_poly.type
_entity_poly.pdbx_seq_one_letter_code
_entity_poly.pdbx_strand_id
1 'polypeptide(L)'
;MGKPSAIDSSKGPKRRLDGVLKAKDLDKARRRVAKLEKKLRKLAAMTEEEQDEMCERQVRRKMEKAAKRASKDGSENPYADIADKRTSSKTRKKRLAQLKAGIREKIVAKRTKREEKLARLKEDIAVADNAMQVDIKSPTESSPTQASVTRKAGWNNWEAAEFESEERKAKFLRFMGVKGGGAGSTGSGSGTSPFASAITKEGNSKIQKDLEKQFQAGVQMRLQAQRGGRGGLGV
;
A
#
# COMPACT_ATOMS: atom_id res chain seq x y z
N MET A 1 46.59 -33.33 20.06
CA MET A 1 46.36 -32.02 20.69
C MET A 1 46.15 -30.97 19.61
N GLY A 2 44.89 -30.67 19.27
CA GLY A 2 44.53 -29.73 18.19
C GLY A 2 44.18 -28.37 18.77
N LYS A 3 44.81 -27.30 18.27
CA LYS A 3 44.55 -25.92 18.67
C LYS A 3 43.17 -25.46 18.15
N PRO A 4 42.33 -24.81 18.96
CA PRO A 4 41.08 -24.22 18.48
C PRO A 4 41.37 -22.99 17.63
N SER A 5 40.83 -22.99 16.40
CA SER A 5 40.86 -21.87 15.46
C SER A 5 39.92 -20.76 15.94
N ALA A 6 40.46 -19.55 16.14
CA ALA A 6 39.70 -18.36 16.46
C ALA A 6 38.92 -17.90 15.22
N ILE A 7 37.59 -17.99 15.29
CA ILE A 7 36.67 -17.45 14.29
C ILE A 7 36.61 -15.94 14.47
N ASP A 8 37.35 -15.22 13.63
CA ASP A 8 37.34 -13.76 13.54
C ASP A 8 35.93 -13.24 13.19
N SER A 9 35.25 -12.71 14.20
CA SER A 9 33.87 -12.21 14.13
C SER A 9 33.79 -10.74 13.69
N SER A 10 34.89 -10.13 13.21
CA SER A 10 34.94 -8.70 12.90
C SER A 10 34.35 -8.30 11.54
N LYS A 11 33.98 -9.26 10.67
CA LYS A 11 33.33 -8.97 9.37
C LYS A 11 31.81 -8.97 9.50
N GLY A 12 31.29 -8.03 10.29
CA GLY A 12 29.88 -7.65 10.22
C GLY A 12 29.52 -7.20 8.78
N PRO A 13 28.30 -7.47 8.30
CA PRO A 13 27.87 -7.06 6.97
C PRO A 13 27.94 -5.54 6.86
N LYS A 14 28.87 -5.04 6.03
CA LYS A 14 28.95 -3.63 5.62
C LYS A 14 27.67 -3.27 4.88
N ARG A 15 26.63 -2.85 5.62
CA ARG A 15 25.45 -2.18 5.06
C ARG A 15 25.95 -0.87 4.47
N ARG A 16 26.09 -0.83 3.13
CA ARG A 16 26.36 0.40 2.39
C ARG A 16 25.31 1.45 2.74
N LEU A 17 25.72 2.50 3.43
CA LEU A 17 24.88 3.64 3.81
C LEU A 17 24.68 4.65 2.67
N ASP A 18 25.20 4.38 1.48
CA ASP A 18 25.16 5.30 0.32
C ASP A 18 23.81 5.34 -0.40
N GLY A 19 22.77 4.71 0.18
CA GLY A 19 21.46 4.56 -0.43
C GLY A 19 20.37 5.24 0.39
N VAL A 20 20.47 6.54 0.64
CA VAL A 20 19.31 7.31 1.14
C VAL A 20 18.19 7.11 0.11
N LEU A 21 17.15 6.36 0.51
CA LEU A 21 15.98 6.13 -0.31
C LEU A 21 15.41 7.49 -0.69
N LYS A 22 15.32 7.76 -2.00
CA LYS A 22 14.69 8.99 -2.49
C LYS A 22 13.28 9.06 -1.91
N ALA A 23 12.76 10.27 -1.66
CA ALA A 23 11.43 10.46 -1.05
C ALA A 23 10.31 9.66 -1.76
N LYS A 24 10.41 9.47 -3.09
CA LYS A 24 9.49 8.62 -3.88
C LYS A 24 9.56 7.13 -3.51
N ASP A 25 10.75 6.62 -3.22
CA ASP A 25 10.96 5.22 -2.83
C ASP A 25 10.49 4.96 -1.39
N LEU A 26 10.62 5.96 -0.51
CA LEU A 26 10.07 5.93 0.85
C LEU A 26 8.53 5.82 0.84
N ASP A 27 7.83 6.64 0.04
CA ASP A 27 6.37 6.55 -0.09
C ASP A 27 5.94 5.18 -0.65
N LYS A 28 6.66 4.67 -1.66
CA LYS A 28 6.43 3.33 -2.20
C LYS A 28 6.63 2.25 -1.13
N ALA A 29 7.64 2.37 -0.28
CA ALA A 29 7.88 1.46 0.84
C ALA A 29 6.73 1.51 1.87
N ARG A 30 6.28 2.71 2.27
CA ARG A 30 5.14 2.91 3.17
C ARG A 30 3.85 2.27 2.63
N ARG A 31 3.56 2.44 1.33
CA ARG A 31 2.43 1.76 0.68
C ARG A 31 2.55 0.23 0.70
N ARG A 32 3.77 -0.31 0.57
CA ARG A 32 4.02 -1.77 0.67
C ARG A 32 3.80 -2.27 2.09
N VAL A 33 4.26 -1.54 3.10
CA VAL A 33 4.02 -1.82 4.52
C VAL A 33 2.53 -1.87 4.81
N ALA A 34 1.77 -0.82 4.44
CA ALA A 34 0.32 -0.78 4.65
C ALA A 34 -0.42 -1.96 3.96
N LYS A 35 0.00 -2.35 2.75
CA LYS A 35 -0.54 -3.52 2.04
C LYS A 35 -0.24 -4.84 2.77
N LEU A 36 0.95 -4.97 3.36
CA LEU A 36 1.33 -6.17 4.12
C LEU A 36 0.60 -6.24 5.46
N GLU A 37 0.47 -5.13 6.18
CA GLU A 37 -0.30 -5.03 7.42
C GLU A 37 -1.77 -5.38 7.19
N LYS A 38 -2.40 -4.83 6.14
CA LYS A 38 -3.78 -5.19 5.79
C LYS A 38 -3.93 -6.68 5.51
N LYS A 39 -2.95 -7.31 4.84
CA LYS A 39 -2.95 -8.76 4.60
C LYS A 39 -2.77 -9.56 5.87
N LEU A 40 -1.89 -9.12 6.78
CA LEU A 40 -1.67 -9.79 8.06
C LEU A 40 -2.88 -9.65 8.98
N ARG A 41 -3.49 -8.47 9.04
CA ARG A 41 -4.75 -8.24 9.78
C ARG A 41 -5.87 -9.14 9.26
N LYS A 42 -6.00 -9.27 7.93
CA LYS A 42 -6.98 -10.19 7.34
C LYS A 42 -6.69 -11.67 7.68
N LEU A 43 -5.42 -12.07 7.72
CA LEU A 43 -5.03 -13.43 8.11
C LEU A 43 -5.21 -13.69 9.61
N ALA A 44 -4.98 -12.68 10.45
CA ALA A 44 -5.13 -12.77 11.90
C ALA A 44 -6.61 -12.76 12.33
N ALA A 45 -7.46 -12.06 11.58
CA ALA A 45 -8.91 -12.05 11.79
C ALA A 45 -9.60 -13.32 11.25
N MET A 46 -8.86 -14.20 10.57
CA MET A 46 -9.43 -15.40 9.98
C MET A 46 -9.61 -16.48 11.04
N THR A 47 -10.83 -16.93 11.25
CA THR A 47 -11.16 -17.95 12.26
C THR A 47 -10.54 -19.30 11.92
N GLU A 48 -10.45 -20.20 12.89
CA GLU A 48 -9.97 -21.57 12.64
C GLU A 48 -10.86 -22.31 11.63
N GLU A 49 -12.18 -22.07 11.65
CA GLU A 49 -13.13 -22.62 10.68
C GLU A 49 -12.82 -22.13 9.26
N GLU A 50 -12.62 -20.82 9.06
CA GLU A 50 -12.25 -20.25 7.76
C GLU A 50 -10.87 -20.77 7.29
N GLN A 51 -9.95 -21.02 8.22
CA GLN A 51 -8.65 -21.64 7.91
C GLN A 51 -8.82 -23.06 7.39
N ASP A 52 -9.75 -23.81 7.99
CA ASP A 52 -10.04 -25.19 7.61
C ASP A 52 -10.77 -25.29 6.28
N GLU A 53 -11.76 -24.45 6.04
CA GLU A 53 -12.41 -24.34 4.74
C GLU A 53 -11.41 -23.96 3.63
N MET A 54 -10.51 -23.00 3.92
CA MET A 54 -9.47 -22.63 2.97
C MET A 54 -8.52 -23.81 2.69
N CYS A 55 -8.14 -24.56 3.73
CA CYS A 55 -7.30 -25.73 3.62
C CYS A 55 -7.97 -26.80 2.74
N GLU A 56 -9.23 -27.13 3.02
CA GLU A 56 -10.03 -28.07 2.23
C GLU A 56 -10.18 -27.64 0.77
N ARG A 57 -10.47 -26.36 0.53
CA ARG A 57 -10.56 -25.82 -0.82
C ARG A 57 -9.23 -25.94 -1.58
N GLN A 58 -8.10 -25.78 -0.90
CA GLN A 58 -6.78 -25.99 -1.49
C GLN A 58 -6.48 -27.47 -1.76
N VAL A 59 -6.86 -28.38 -0.87
CA VAL A 59 -6.78 -29.83 -1.08
C VAL A 59 -7.53 -30.21 -2.35
N ARG A 60 -8.81 -29.81 -2.45
CA ARG A 60 -9.68 -30.12 -3.59
C ARG A 60 -9.11 -29.58 -4.90
N ARG A 61 -8.67 -28.32 -4.92
CA ARG A 61 -8.02 -27.71 -6.11
C ARG A 61 -6.75 -28.43 -6.53
N LYS A 62 -5.95 -28.94 -5.59
CA LYS A 62 -4.73 -29.70 -5.93
C LYS A 62 -5.07 -31.06 -6.54
N MET A 63 -6.01 -31.78 -5.95
CA MET A 63 -6.47 -33.06 -6.48
C MET A 63 -7.07 -32.90 -7.87
N GLU A 64 -7.92 -31.89 -8.08
CA GLU A 64 -8.52 -31.59 -9.38
C GLU A 64 -7.45 -31.25 -10.44
N LYS A 65 -6.46 -30.41 -10.09
CA LYS A 65 -5.36 -30.08 -11.00
C LYS A 65 -4.49 -31.29 -11.33
N ALA A 66 -4.23 -32.16 -10.36
CA ALA A 66 -3.47 -33.38 -10.58
C ALA A 66 -4.24 -34.35 -11.48
N ALA A 67 -5.55 -34.52 -11.27
CA ALA A 67 -6.42 -35.32 -12.13
C ALA A 67 -6.45 -34.79 -13.57
N LYS A 68 -6.57 -33.47 -13.77
CA LYS A 68 -6.54 -32.83 -15.10
C LYS A 68 -5.20 -32.98 -15.82
N ARG A 69 -4.09 -33.00 -15.07
CA ARG A 69 -2.74 -33.24 -15.65
C ARG A 69 -2.56 -34.71 -16.02
N ALA A 70 -2.95 -35.61 -15.13
CA ALA A 70 -2.95 -37.05 -15.37
C ALA A 70 -3.74 -37.43 -16.63
N SER A 71 -4.95 -36.88 -16.79
CA SER A 71 -5.77 -37.12 -17.99
C SER A 71 -5.17 -36.54 -19.27
N LYS A 72 -4.42 -35.44 -19.18
CA LYS A 72 -3.81 -34.79 -20.35
C LYS A 72 -2.53 -35.49 -20.80
N ASP A 73 -1.70 -35.87 -19.84
CA ASP A 73 -0.35 -36.37 -20.10
C ASP A 73 -0.28 -37.91 -20.08
N GLY A 74 -1.40 -38.59 -19.80
CA GLY A 74 -1.44 -40.05 -19.60
C GLY A 74 -0.67 -40.53 -18.36
N SER A 75 -0.26 -39.60 -17.49
CA SER A 75 0.49 -39.92 -16.27
C SER A 75 -0.43 -40.38 -15.14
N GLU A 76 0.08 -41.21 -14.24
CA GLU A 76 -0.69 -41.62 -13.05
C GLU A 76 -0.99 -40.40 -12.16
N ASN A 77 -2.25 -40.30 -11.69
CA ASN A 77 -2.62 -39.27 -10.74
C ASN A 77 -2.00 -39.59 -9.37
N PRO A 78 -1.12 -38.73 -8.82
CA PRO A 78 -0.47 -38.96 -7.52
C PRO A 78 -1.42 -38.96 -6.32
N TYR A 79 -2.72 -38.71 -6.55
CA TYR A 79 -3.78 -38.75 -5.55
C TYR A 79 -4.91 -39.74 -5.89
N ALA A 80 -4.70 -40.65 -6.85
CA ALA A 80 -5.71 -41.62 -7.28
C ALA A 80 -6.21 -42.50 -6.11
N ASP A 81 -5.29 -42.89 -5.24
CA ASP A 81 -5.51 -43.62 -4.00
C ASP A 81 -6.44 -42.91 -3.00
N ILE A 82 -6.45 -41.57 -2.99
CA ILE A 82 -7.34 -40.79 -2.12
C ILE A 82 -8.74 -40.65 -2.73
N ALA A 83 -8.85 -40.74 -4.06
CA ALA A 83 -10.12 -40.71 -4.79
C ALA A 83 -10.79 -42.10 -4.81
N ASP A 84 -10.01 -43.18 -4.80
CA ASP A 84 -10.52 -44.55 -4.86
C ASP A 84 -11.22 -44.96 -3.56
N LYS A 85 -12.51 -45.31 -3.68
CA LYS A 85 -13.36 -45.76 -2.57
C LYS A 85 -13.03 -47.18 -2.11
N ARG A 86 -12.25 -47.95 -2.88
CA ARG A 86 -11.85 -49.33 -2.53
C ARG A 86 -10.67 -49.37 -1.56
N THR A 87 -9.94 -48.27 -1.40
CA THR A 87 -8.87 -48.19 -0.41
C THR A 87 -9.43 -48.19 1.01
N SER A 88 -8.71 -48.82 1.95
CA SER A 88 -9.07 -48.85 3.36
C SER A 88 -9.39 -47.44 3.88
N SER A 89 -10.56 -47.28 4.51
CA SER A 89 -11.01 -46.01 5.10
C SER A 89 -9.93 -45.39 6.02
N LYS A 90 -9.15 -46.22 6.71
CA LYS A 90 -8.07 -45.80 7.62
C LYS A 90 -6.88 -45.18 6.87
N THR A 91 -6.43 -45.79 5.78
CA THR A 91 -5.28 -45.28 5.00
C THR A 91 -5.65 -44.00 4.26
N ARG A 92 -6.85 -43.95 3.68
CA ARG A 92 -7.40 -42.75 3.03
C ARG A 92 -7.52 -41.57 3.98
N LYS A 93 -8.09 -41.77 5.17
CA LYS A 93 -8.22 -40.72 6.20
C LYS A 93 -6.86 -40.20 6.64
N LYS A 94 -5.85 -41.08 6.82
CA LYS A 94 -4.48 -40.70 7.19
C LYS A 94 -3.80 -39.85 6.10
N ARG A 95 -3.88 -40.23 4.82
CA ARG A 95 -3.30 -39.47 3.70
C ARG A 95 -3.97 -38.11 3.53
N LEU A 96 -5.29 -38.03 3.67
CA LEU A 96 -6.02 -36.75 3.62
C LEU A 96 -5.62 -35.82 4.77
N ALA A 97 -5.50 -36.35 5.99
CA ALA A 97 -5.03 -35.60 7.14
C ALA A 97 -3.60 -35.07 6.96
N GLN A 98 -2.69 -35.89 6.41
CA GLN A 98 -1.32 -35.48 6.10
C GLN A 98 -1.29 -34.35 5.05
N LEU A 99 -2.14 -34.43 4.01
CA LEU A 99 -2.22 -33.38 3.00
C LEU A 99 -2.76 -32.07 3.58
N LYS A 100 -3.77 -32.13 4.45
CA LYS A 100 -4.31 -30.98 5.19
C LYS A 100 -3.24 -30.36 6.09
N ALA A 101 -2.52 -31.17 6.88
CA ALA A 101 -1.45 -30.71 7.75
C ALA A 101 -0.35 -29.97 6.97
N GLY A 102 0.13 -30.54 5.86
CA GLY A 102 1.14 -29.90 5.01
C GLY A 102 0.66 -28.62 4.32
N ILE A 103 -0.65 -28.41 4.15
CA ILE A 103 -1.20 -27.14 3.66
C ILE A 103 -1.28 -26.12 4.80
N ARG A 104 -1.74 -26.51 5.99
CA ARG A 104 -1.77 -25.65 7.18
C ARG A 104 -0.37 -25.13 7.51
N GLU A 105 0.63 -26.01 7.52
CA GLU A 105 2.04 -25.64 7.73
C GLU A 105 2.53 -24.61 6.70
N LYS A 106 2.19 -24.79 5.42
CA LYS A 106 2.52 -23.82 4.35
C LYS A 106 1.82 -22.47 4.54
N ILE A 107 0.62 -22.43 5.11
CA ILE A 107 -0.09 -21.19 5.42
C ILE A 107 0.62 -20.46 6.56
N VAL A 108 0.95 -21.17 7.65
CA VAL A 108 1.68 -20.63 8.79
C VAL A 108 3.05 -20.11 8.36
N ALA A 109 3.83 -20.89 7.61
CA ALA A 109 5.14 -20.46 7.10
C ALA A 109 5.05 -19.24 6.15
N LYS A 110 3.95 -19.08 5.40
CA LYS A 110 3.73 -17.88 4.59
C LYS A 110 3.38 -16.67 5.43
N ARG A 111 2.70 -16.86 6.56
CA ARG A 111 2.38 -15.78 7.51
C ARG A 111 3.64 -15.29 8.20
N THR A 112 4.46 -16.17 8.75
CA THR A 112 5.72 -15.81 9.43
C THR A 112 6.68 -15.08 8.48
N LYS A 113 6.85 -15.57 7.25
CA LYS A 113 7.65 -14.87 6.21
C LYS A 113 7.13 -13.48 5.86
N ARG A 114 5.82 -13.24 5.97
CA ARG A 114 5.24 -11.90 5.75
C ARG A 114 5.45 -10.98 6.94
N GLU A 115 5.36 -11.51 8.16
CA GLU A 115 5.65 -10.79 9.40
C GLU A 115 7.13 -10.36 9.42
N GLU A 116 8.06 -11.26 9.10
CA GLU A 116 9.49 -10.96 8.99
C GLU A 116 9.77 -9.87 7.93
N LYS A 117 9.16 -9.98 6.74
CA LYS A 117 9.27 -8.94 5.70
C LYS A 117 8.70 -7.59 6.14
N LEU A 118 7.61 -7.60 6.90
CA LEU A 118 7.03 -6.38 7.42
C LEU A 118 7.96 -5.74 8.45
N ALA A 119 8.54 -6.51 9.36
CA ALA A 119 9.49 -6.03 10.35
C ALA A 119 10.71 -5.37 9.70
N ARG A 120 11.32 -6.03 8.71
CA ARG A 120 12.47 -5.47 7.97
C ARG A 120 12.12 -4.16 7.26
N LEU A 121 10.97 -4.10 6.58
CA LEU A 121 10.56 -2.87 5.90
C LEU A 121 10.26 -1.73 6.88
N LYS A 122 9.74 -2.01 8.07
CA LYS A 122 9.53 -1.00 9.11
C LYS A 122 10.84 -0.46 9.66
N GLU A 123 11.82 -1.33 9.89
CA GLU A 123 13.17 -0.95 10.30
C GLU A 123 13.82 -0.04 9.25
N ASP A 124 13.78 -0.44 7.97
CA ASP A 124 14.34 0.35 6.87
C ASP A 124 13.70 1.74 6.76
N ILE A 125 12.38 1.84 6.93
CA ILE A 125 11.66 3.11 6.92
C ILE A 125 12.04 3.96 8.14
N ALA A 126 12.14 3.37 9.33
CA ALA A 126 12.52 4.09 10.55
C ALA A 126 13.94 4.66 10.46
N VAL A 127 14.88 3.90 9.91
CA VAL A 127 16.26 4.37 9.67
C VAL A 127 16.26 5.54 8.67
N ALA A 128 15.49 5.45 7.59
CA ALA A 128 15.40 6.52 6.59
C ALA A 128 14.74 7.79 7.14
N ASP A 129 13.68 7.66 7.95
CA ASP A 129 13.01 8.80 8.57
C ASP A 129 13.92 9.53 9.58
N ASN A 130 14.72 8.78 10.36
CA ASN A 130 15.72 9.36 11.26
C ASN A 130 16.85 10.07 10.50
N ALA A 131 17.33 9.49 9.39
CA ALA A 131 18.36 10.12 8.57
C ALA A 131 17.90 11.47 7.98
N MET A 132 16.64 11.59 7.58
CA MET A 132 16.08 12.85 7.07
C MET A 132 15.92 13.95 8.14
N GLN A 133 15.83 13.60 9.43
CA GLN A 133 15.73 14.60 10.50
C GLN A 133 17.08 15.22 10.89
N VAL A 134 18.20 14.54 10.62
CA VAL A 134 19.55 15.02 10.99
C VAL A 134 20.02 16.17 10.08
N ASP A 135 19.56 16.24 8.83
CA ASP A 135 19.92 17.30 7.87
C ASP A 135 19.19 18.65 8.08
N ILE A 136 18.27 18.75 9.06
CA ILE A 136 17.48 19.99 9.30
C ILE A 136 17.92 20.74 10.57
N LYS A 137 18.81 20.18 11.39
CA LYS A 137 19.34 20.84 12.60
C LYS A 137 20.79 21.30 12.42
N SER A 138 21.03 22.24 11.52
CA SER A 138 22.17 23.17 11.65
C SER A 138 21.68 24.41 12.42
N PRO A 139 22.36 24.85 13.49
CA PRO A 139 21.91 25.96 14.31
C PRO A 139 22.15 27.27 13.57
N THR A 140 21.11 28.08 13.40
CA THR A 140 21.26 29.49 13.04
C THR A 140 20.58 30.31 14.11
N GLU A 141 21.40 30.81 15.03
CA GLU A 141 21.05 31.89 15.94
C GLU A 141 20.72 33.15 15.14
N SER A 142 19.57 33.78 15.42
CA SER A 142 19.43 35.24 15.51
C SER A 142 18.01 35.66 15.91
N SER A 143 17.90 36.13 17.16
CA SER A 143 17.25 37.35 17.65
C SER A 143 15.83 37.78 17.17
N PRO A 144 14.97 38.27 18.09
CA PRO A 144 13.56 38.60 17.84
C PRO A 144 13.34 40.03 17.35
N THR A 145 12.06 40.34 17.06
CA THR A 145 11.38 41.66 17.05
C THR A 145 10.85 42.07 15.68
N GLN A 146 9.53 41.94 15.46
CA GLN A 146 8.63 43.09 15.27
C GLN A 146 7.18 42.61 15.14
N ALA A 147 6.39 42.96 16.14
CA ALA A 147 4.94 42.87 16.11
C ALA A 147 4.40 43.80 15.01
N SER A 148 3.63 43.27 14.06
CA SER A 148 2.83 44.09 13.14
C SER A 148 1.36 43.65 13.13
N VAL A 149 0.57 44.48 13.82
CA VAL A 149 -0.82 44.88 13.57
C VAL A 149 -1.79 43.80 13.05
N THR A 150 -2.50 43.21 14.01
CA THR A 150 -3.70 42.38 13.81
C THR A 150 -4.85 43.18 13.21
N ARG A 151 -4.96 43.26 11.88
CA ARG A 151 -6.25 43.53 11.24
C ARG A 151 -7.05 42.24 11.23
N LYS A 152 -8.28 42.26 11.78
CA LYS A 152 -9.22 41.13 11.83
C LYS A 152 -9.37 40.52 10.44
N ALA A 153 -8.60 39.48 10.18
CA ALA A 153 -8.58 38.81 8.91
C ALA A 153 -9.47 37.57 9.02
N GLY A 154 -10.45 37.44 8.12
CA GLY A 154 -11.25 36.22 8.04
C GLY A 154 -10.33 35.00 7.88
N TRP A 155 -10.84 33.81 8.23
CA TRP A 155 -10.12 32.52 8.26
C TRP A 155 -9.21 32.26 7.04
N ASN A 156 -9.49 32.90 5.89
CA ASN A 156 -8.83 32.66 4.61
C ASN A 156 -7.85 33.77 4.16
N ASN A 157 -7.30 34.58 5.07
CA ASN A 157 -6.28 35.57 4.70
C ASN A 157 -4.86 35.01 4.86
N TRP A 158 -4.33 34.49 3.76
CA TRP A 158 -2.96 33.97 3.67
C TRP A 158 -1.88 35.06 3.72
N GLU A 159 -2.24 36.33 3.49
CA GLU A 159 -1.29 37.45 3.61
C GLU A 159 -0.96 37.79 5.07
N ALA A 160 -1.87 37.47 5.99
CA ALA A 160 -1.69 37.67 7.43
C ALA A 160 -1.05 36.46 8.12
N ALA A 161 -0.72 35.39 7.39
CA ALA A 161 -0.02 34.24 7.95
C ALA A 161 1.42 34.62 8.32
N GLU A 162 1.84 34.20 9.50
CA GLU A 162 3.18 34.41 10.04
C GLU A 162 4.13 33.38 9.40
N PHE A 163 5.16 33.86 8.71
CA PHE A 163 6.18 33.03 8.05
C PHE A 163 7.55 33.39 8.63
N GLU A 164 8.41 32.37 8.77
CA GLU A 164 9.79 32.51 9.25
C GLU A 164 10.68 33.38 8.33
N SER A 165 10.33 33.50 7.03
CA SER A 165 11.02 34.40 6.10
C SER A 165 10.07 34.99 5.05
N GLU A 166 10.33 36.25 4.67
CA GLU A 166 9.57 36.95 3.63
C GLU A 166 9.69 36.26 2.26
N GLU A 167 10.83 35.65 1.96
CA GLU A 167 11.00 34.88 0.71
C GLU A 167 10.05 33.67 0.66
N ARG A 168 9.87 32.98 1.79
CA ARG A 168 8.97 31.82 1.89
C ARG A 168 7.52 32.27 1.78
N LYS A 169 7.17 33.40 2.40
CA LYS A 169 5.86 34.04 2.25
C LYS A 169 5.57 34.39 0.79
N ALA A 170 6.51 35.03 0.10
CA ALA A 170 6.35 35.40 -1.31
C ALA A 170 6.18 34.17 -2.24
N LYS A 171 6.99 33.12 -2.02
CA LYS A 171 6.87 31.85 -2.75
C LYS A 171 5.53 31.16 -2.47
N PHE A 172 5.10 31.15 -1.21
CA PHE A 172 3.81 30.57 -0.80
C PHE A 172 2.62 31.33 -1.39
N LEU A 173 2.62 32.66 -1.31
CA LEU A 173 1.56 33.50 -1.90
C LEU A 173 1.51 33.32 -3.41
N ARG A 174 2.67 33.25 -4.09
CA ARG A 174 2.75 32.94 -5.52
C ARG A 174 2.20 31.55 -5.86
N PHE A 175 2.48 30.54 -5.03
CA PHE A 175 1.94 29.19 -5.19
C PHE A 175 0.42 29.13 -4.98
N MET A 176 -0.08 29.86 -3.99
CA MET A 176 -1.51 29.98 -3.68
C MET A 176 -2.26 30.89 -4.67
N GLY A 177 -1.56 31.53 -5.61
CA GLY A 177 -2.15 32.45 -6.58
C GLY A 177 -2.58 33.79 -5.98
N VAL A 178 -2.15 34.09 -4.75
CA VAL A 178 -2.36 35.39 -4.11
C VAL A 178 -1.31 36.34 -4.67
N LYS A 179 -1.70 37.14 -5.67
CA LYS A 179 -0.85 38.16 -6.26
C LYS A 179 -0.64 39.25 -5.21
N GLY A 180 0.54 39.24 -4.58
CA GLY A 180 0.92 40.20 -3.55
C GLY A 180 0.61 41.64 -3.99
N GLY A 181 -0.18 42.33 -3.17
CA GLY A 181 -0.60 43.71 -3.38
C GLY A 181 0.59 44.68 -3.32
N GLY A 182 1.24 44.87 -4.46
CA GLY A 182 2.01 46.07 -4.76
C GLY A 182 1.18 47.00 -5.65
N ALA A 183 0.66 48.07 -5.04
CA ALA A 183 0.11 49.28 -5.64
C ALA A 183 -0.99 49.15 -6.74
N GLY A 184 -2.20 49.55 -6.35
CA GLY A 184 -3.12 50.30 -7.22
C GLY A 184 -3.73 49.56 -8.42
N SER A 185 -4.92 48.99 -8.24
CA SER A 185 -5.98 49.03 -9.26
C SER A 185 -7.25 48.43 -8.67
N THR A 186 -8.14 49.30 -8.20
CA THR A 186 -9.59 49.04 -8.14
C THR A 186 -10.06 48.55 -9.50
N GLY A 187 -10.34 47.26 -9.63
CA GLY A 187 -10.77 46.66 -10.89
C GLY A 187 -11.43 45.31 -10.66
N SER A 188 -12.77 45.32 -10.70
CA SER A 188 -13.68 44.19 -10.65
C SER A 188 -13.21 42.96 -11.45
N GLY A 189 -13.26 41.79 -10.78
CA GLY A 189 -13.56 40.47 -11.33
C GLY A 189 -13.06 40.10 -12.73
N SER A 190 -11.93 39.41 -12.79
CA SER A 190 -11.68 38.25 -13.68
C SER A 190 -10.20 37.88 -13.57
N GLY A 191 -9.82 37.26 -12.45
CA GLY A 191 -8.51 36.65 -12.32
C GLY A 191 -8.51 35.31 -13.03
N THR A 192 -8.26 35.31 -14.34
CA THR A 192 -8.00 34.07 -15.09
C THR A 192 -6.80 33.37 -14.48
N SER A 193 -7.06 32.28 -13.76
CA SER A 193 -6.07 31.29 -13.38
C SER A 193 -5.20 30.92 -14.61
N PRO A 194 -3.90 30.64 -14.47
CA PRO A 194 -3.09 30.09 -15.58
C PRO A 194 -3.64 28.74 -16.08
N PHE A 195 -4.56 28.10 -15.34
CA PHE A 195 -5.32 26.93 -15.79
C PHE A 195 -6.63 27.29 -16.54
N ALA A 196 -7.14 28.51 -16.40
CA ALA A 196 -8.36 28.97 -17.08
C ALA A 196 -8.16 29.11 -18.60
N SER A 197 -6.92 29.30 -19.07
CA SER A 197 -6.62 29.38 -20.50
C SER A 197 -6.50 28.01 -21.20
N ALA A 198 -6.42 26.90 -20.44
CA ALA A 198 -6.27 25.56 -21.00
C ALA A 198 -7.59 24.80 -21.18
N ILE A 199 -8.69 25.30 -20.60
CA ILE A 199 -10.00 24.65 -20.67
C ILE A 199 -10.97 25.62 -21.37
N THR A 200 -11.13 25.42 -22.67
CA THR A 200 -12.18 26.10 -23.45
C THR A 200 -13.57 25.73 -22.90
N LYS A 201 -14.60 26.56 -23.15
CA LYS A 201 -16.00 26.25 -22.75
C LYS A 201 -16.45 24.88 -23.27
N GLU A 202 -15.96 24.48 -24.45
CA GLU A 202 -16.16 23.14 -25.02
C GLU A 202 -15.41 22.04 -24.25
N GLY A 203 -14.19 22.32 -23.79
CA GLY A 203 -13.41 21.45 -22.91
C GLY A 203 -14.13 21.20 -21.58
N ASN A 204 -14.71 22.25 -20.98
CA ASN A 204 -15.53 22.11 -19.77
C ASN A 204 -16.74 21.19 -19.97
N SER A 205 -17.47 21.35 -21.08
CA SER A 205 -18.61 20.47 -21.39
C SER A 205 -18.17 19.02 -21.62
N LYS A 206 -17.02 18.79 -22.29
CA LYS A 206 -16.46 17.46 -22.49
C LYS A 206 -16.01 16.82 -21.17
N ILE A 207 -15.33 17.58 -20.31
CA ILE A 207 -14.91 17.12 -18.99
C ILE A 207 -16.14 16.78 -18.13
N GLN A 208 -17.15 17.63 -18.13
CA GLN A 208 -18.38 17.40 -17.38
C GLN A 208 -19.11 16.14 -17.86
N LYS A 209 -19.24 15.95 -19.18
CA LYS A 209 -19.83 14.73 -19.77
C LYS A 209 -19.01 13.48 -19.44
N ASP A 210 -17.68 13.56 -19.46
CA ASP A 210 -16.83 12.41 -19.16
C ASP A 210 -16.87 12.04 -17.67
N LEU A 211 -16.90 13.04 -16.78
CA LEU A 211 -17.11 12.82 -15.35
C LEU A 211 -18.48 12.20 -15.05
N GLU A 212 -19.54 12.67 -15.71
CA GLU A 212 -20.87 12.11 -15.58
C GLU A 212 -20.95 10.67 -16.09
N LYS A 213 -20.28 10.37 -17.22
CA LYS A 213 -20.17 9.01 -17.75
C LYS A 213 -19.42 8.06 -16.80
N GLN A 214 -18.32 8.52 -16.21
CA GLN A 214 -17.57 7.73 -15.22
C GLN A 214 -18.39 7.48 -13.95
N PHE A 215 -19.14 8.49 -13.50
CA PHE A 215 -20.05 8.36 -12.37
C PHE A 215 -21.15 7.33 -12.64
N GLN A 216 -21.84 7.43 -13.79
CA GLN A 216 -22.89 6.49 -14.17
C GLN A 216 -22.36 5.05 -14.34
N ALA A 217 -21.19 4.89 -14.96
CA ALA A 217 -20.54 3.58 -15.08
C ALA A 217 -20.23 2.97 -13.70
N GLY A 218 -19.74 3.78 -12.76
CA GLY A 218 -19.49 3.35 -11.38
C GLY A 218 -20.77 2.94 -10.64
N VAL A 219 -21.87 3.66 -10.85
CA VAL A 219 -23.19 3.30 -10.28
C VAL A 219 -23.69 1.98 -10.86
N GLN A 220 -23.61 1.78 -12.19
CA GLN A 220 -24.01 0.54 -12.84
C GLN A 220 -23.19 -0.67 -12.38
N MET A 221 -21.86 -0.52 -12.24
CA MET A 221 -21.01 -1.59 -11.70
C MET A 221 -21.39 -1.97 -10.26
N ARG A 222 -21.74 -0.97 -9.42
CA ARG A 222 -22.20 -1.23 -8.05
C ARG A 222 -23.54 -1.96 -8.04
N LEU A 223 -24.46 -1.55 -8.91
CA LEU A 223 -25.77 -2.20 -9.06
C LEU A 223 -25.62 -3.64 -9.57
N GLN A 224 -24.73 -3.89 -10.54
CA GLN A 224 -24.45 -5.23 -11.05
C GLN A 224 -23.77 -6.11 -9.99
N ALA A 225 -22.86 -5.57 -9.19
CA ALA A 225 -22.24 -6.29 -8.08
C ALA A 225 -23.26 -6.67 -6.99
N GLN A 226 -24.25 -5.81 -6.73
CA GLN A 226 -25.34 -6.11 -5.81
C GLN A 226 -26.35 -7.10 -6.37
N ARG A 227 -26.67 -7.02 -7.68
CA ARG A 227 -27.56 -7.98 -8.37
C ARG A 227 -26.90 -9.35 -8.60
N GLY A 228 -25.59 -9.41 -8.78
CA GLY A 228 -24.82 -10.64 -9.03
C GLY A 228 -24.37 -11.39 -7.77
N GLY A 229 -24.60 -10.84 -6.57
CA GLY A 229 -24.13 -11.41 -5.30
C GLY A 229 -24.96 -12.58 -4.74
N ARG A 230 -26.04 -13.01 -5.43
CA ARG A 230 -27.00 -14.00 -4.91
C ARG A 230 -27.28 -15.22 -5.81
N GLY A 231 -26.52 -15.44 -6.89
CA GLY A 231 -26.81 -16.51 -7.86
C GLY A 231 -25.57 -17.23 -8.41
N GLY A 232 -24.71 -17.75 -7.53
CA GLY A 232 -23.46 -18.40 -7.93
C GLY A 232 -23.13 -19.69 -7.18
N LEU A 233 -24.14 -20.49 -6.87
CA LEU A 233 -24.04 -21.90 -6.47
C LEU A 233 -25.20 -22.65 -7.15
N GLY A 234 -24.89 -23.59 -8.05
CA GLY A 234 -25.82 -24.63 -8.49
C GLY A 234 -26.39 -24.48 -9.91
N VAL A 235 -25.61 -24.89 -10.91
CA VAL A 235 -25.88 -26.04 -11.82
C VAL A 235 -24.56 -26.46 -12.47
#